data_AF-A0A4R4LMK8-F1
#
_entry.id   AF-A0A4R4LMK8-F1
#
_cell.length_a   1.000
_cell.length_b   1.000
_cell.length_c   1.000
_cell.angle_alpha   90.00
_cell.angle_beta   90.00
_cell.angle_gamma   90.00
#
_symmetry.space_group_name_H-M   'P 1'
#
loop_
_entity.id
_entity.type
_entity.pdbx_description
1 polymer ?
#
loop_
_entity_poly.entity_id
_entity_poly.type
_entity_poly.pdbx_seq_one_letter_code
_entity_poly.pdbx_strand_id
1 'polypeptide(L)'
;MTALLIEGAAAQAAPARPGLLTREVIAAQWERLARWYLNGPEDDDPITWAAVDALAPHLPEDDRTLWFEQLFNAIPVRDGDVDLSSLPPDERDPDLIERTACEAIDEAIEHLTGGAR
;
A
#
# COMPACT_ATOMS: atom_id res chain seq x y z
N MET A 1 -48.51 -30.71 2.29
CA MET A 1 -47.04 -30.63 2.38
C MET A 1 -46.58 -29.48 1.50
N THR A 2 -46.00 -28.47 2.13
CA THR A 2 -45.73 -27.13 1.60
C THR A 2 -44.54 -27.15 0.64
N ALA A 3 -44.72 -26.63 -0.58
CA ALA A 3 -43.62 -26.31 -1.49
C ALA A 3 -43.11 -24.89 -1.14
N LEU A 4 -41.88 -24.79 -0.62
CA LEU A 4 -41.20 -23.51 -0.40
C LEU A 4 -40.51 -23.11 -1.70
N LEU A 5 -41.05 -22.11 -2.38
CA LEU A 5 -40.35 -21.29 -3.37
C LEU A 5 -39.34 -20.41 -2.61
N ILE A 6 -38.05 -20.67 -2.77
CA ILE A 6 -37.01 -19.73 -2.37
C ILE A 6 -36.58 -19.00 -3.65
N GLU A 7 -37.19 -17.84 -3.87
CA GLU A 7 -36.57 -16.77 -4.62
C GLU A 7 -35.44 -16.20 -3.75
N GLY A 8 -34.22 -16.20 -4.29
CA GLY A 8 -33.03 -15.80 -3.54
C GLY A 8 -31.98 -15.23 -4.48
N ALA A 9 -32.17 -13.97 -4.85
CA ALA A 9 -31.16 -12.98 -5.22
C ALA A 9 -29.90 -13.50 -5.94
N ALA A 10 -29.97 -13.58 -7.27
CA ALA A 10 -28.80 -13.34 -8.10
C ALA A 10 -28.44 -11.85 -7.98
N ALA A 11 -27.69 -11.50 -6.94
CA ALA A 11 -26.96 -10.24 -6.88
C ALA A 11 -25.88 -10.29 -7.97
N GLN A 12 -26.28 -9.95 -9.19
CA GLN A 12 -25.35 -9.66 -10.28
C GLN A 12 -24.49 -8.49 -9.83
N ALA A 13 -23.27 -8.79 -9.38
CA ALA A 13 -22.22 -7.81 -9.19
C ALA A 13 -22.05 -7.08 -10.52
N ALA A 14 -22.42 -5.79 -10.53
CA ALA A 14 -22.26 -4.95 -11.70
C ALA A 14 -20.79 -4.97 -12.14
N PRO A 15 -20.49 -5.07 -13.45
CA PRO A 15 -19.12 -4.97 -13.92
C PRO A 15 -18.56 -3.60 -13.54
N ALA A 16 -17.46 -3.59 -12.78
CA ALA A 16 -16.72 -2.38 -12.45
C ALA A 16 -16.42 -1.60 -13.73
N ARG A 17 -16.87 -0.34 -13.79
CA ARG A 17 -16.64 0.53 -14.96
C ARG A 17 -15.13 0.75 -15.09
N PRO A 18 -14.53 0.55 -16.28
CA PRO A 18 -13.17 0.97 -16.54
C PRO A 18 -13.17 2.51 -16.61
N GLY A 19 -12.58 3.18 -15.63
CA GLY A 19 -12.47 4.64 -15.69
C GLY A 19 -11.96 5.35 -14.45
N LEU A 20 -12.14 4.79 -13.24
CA LEU A 20 -11.60 5.36 -12.00
C LEU A 20 -11.24 4.21 -11.07
N LEU A 21 -9.94 3.91 -10.93
CA LEU A 21 -9.49 3.08 -9.81
C LEU A 21 -9.84 3.84 -8.53
N THR A 22 -10.44 3.17 -7.55
CA THR A 22 -10.70 3.78 -6.24
C THR A 22 -9.38 4.01 -5.51
N ARG A 23 -9.33 4.97 -4.56
CA ARG A 23 -8.14 5.20 -3.71
C ARG A 23 -7.63 3.88 -3.10
N GLU A 24 -8.55 3.03 -2.65
CA GLU A 24 -8.25 1.71 -2.09
C GLU A 24 -7.54 0.78 -3.08
N VAL A 25 -7.97 0.77 -4.36
CA VAL A 25 -7.33 -0.07 -5.39
C VAL A 25 -5.95 0.45 -5.72
N ILE A 26 -5.75 1.77 -5.77
CA ILE A 26 -4.45 2.39 -6.02
C ILE A 26 -3.50 2.14 -4.84
N ALA A 27 -3.97 2.30 -3.60
CA ALA A 27 -3.24 1.97 -2.39
C ALA A 27 -2.78 0.50 -2.39
N ALA A 28 -3.69 -0.42 -2.73
CA ALA A 28 -3.37 -1.84 -2.81
C ALA A 28 -2.33 -2.17 -3.92
N GLN A 29 -2.29 -1.42 -5.02
CA GLN A 29 -1.27 -1.58 -6.05
C GLN A 29 0.11 -1.14 -5.55
N TRP A 30 0.18 0.02 -4.89
CA TRP A 30 1.41 0.52 -4.29
C TRP A 30 1.94 -0.41 -3.20
N GLU A 31 1.09 -0.84 -2.27
CA GLU A 31 1.48 -1.81 -1.24
C GLU A 31 1.94 -3.14 -1.84
N ARG A 32 1.28 -3.62 -2.90
CA ARG A 32 1.72 -4.84 -3.59
C ARG A 32 3.11 -4.68 -4.21
N LEU A 33 3.38 -3.54 -4.85
CA LEU A 33 4.69 -3.26 -5.44
C LEU A 33 5.77 -3.16 -4.36
N ALA A 34 5.50 -2.42 -3.29
CA ALA A 34 6.42 -2.30 -2.16
C ALA A 34 6.69 -3.65 -1.48
N ARG A 35 5.66 -4.49 -1.28
CA ARG A 35 5.84 -5.86 -0.79
C ARG A 35 6.63 -6.73 -1.75
N TRP A 36 6.42 -6.57 -3.06
CA TRP A 36 7.21 -7.30 -4.05
C TRP A 36 8.68 -6.89 -3.99
N TYR A 37 8.98 -5.60 -3.82
CA TYR A 37 10.34 -5.09 -3.61
C TYR A 37 10.98 -5.64 -2.33
N LEU A 38 10.27 -5.58 -1.19
CA LEU A 38 10.74 -6.09 0.10
C LEU A 38 11.03 -7.59 0.08
N ASN A 39 10.25 -8.36 -0.67
CA ASN A 39 10.42 -9.81 -0.82
C ASN A 39 11.30 -10.16 -2.04
N GLY A 40 11.99 -9.17 -2.61
CA GLY A 40 12.58 -9.26 -3.93
C GLY A 40 13.49 -10.48 -4.14
N PRO A 41 13.51 -11.04 -5.37
CA PRO A 41 14.60 -11.90 -5.80
C PRO A 41 15.87 -11.04 -6.02
N GLU A 42 16.91 -11.23 -5.20
CA GLU A 42 18.30 -10.70 -5.29
C GLU A 42 18.46 -9.23 -5.78
N ASP A 43 18.73 -8.30 -4.84
CA ASP A 43 19.25 -6.91 -4.97
C ASP A 43 19.09 -6.17 -6.32
N ASP A 44 18.38 -5.03 -6.29
CA ASP A 44 18.31 -4.04 -7.38
C ASP A 44 17.60 -4.49 -8.67
N ASP A 45 16.44 -5.13 -8.56
CA ASP A 45 15.64 -5.49 -9.74
C ASP A 45 15.16 -4.20 -10.47
N PRO A 46 15.67 -3.90 -11.69
CA PRO A 46 15.29 -2.72 -12.46
C PRO A 46 13.80 -2.74 -12.85
N ILE A 47 13.12 -3.88 -12.71
CA ILE A 47 11.68 -4.03 -12.93
C ILE A 47 10.89 -3.24 -11.86
N THR A 48 11.39 -3.14 -10.63
CA THR A 48 10.69 -2.38 -9.56
C THR A 48 10.61 -0.92 -9.93
N TRP A 49 11.74 -0.29 -10.23
CA TRP A 49 11.82 1.13 -10.51
C TRP A 49 11.08 1.50 -11.81
N ALA A 50 11.12 0.63 -12.82
CA ALA A 50 10.27 0.79 -14.00
C ALA A 50 8.76 0.74 -13.68
N ALA A 51 8.34 -0.08 -12.71
CA ALA A 51 6.95 -0.13 -12.26
C ALA A 51 6.56 1.12 -11.46
N VAL A 52 7.46 1.64 -10.61
CA VAL A 52 7.27 2.91 -9.90
C VAL A 52 7.11 4.07 -10.89
N ASP A 53 7.99 4.15 -11.90
CA ASP A 53 7.92 5.15 -12.98
C ASP A 53 6.60 5.07 -13.75
N ALA A 54 6.10 3.86 -14.01
CA ALA A 54 4.84 3.66 -14.72
C ALA A 54 3.61 4.05 -13.88
N LEU A 55 3.67 3.90 -12.55
CA LEU A 55 2.57 4.21 -11.64
C LEU A 55 2.50 5.69 -11.24
N ALA A 56 3.64 6.40 -11.19
CA ALA A 56 3.71 7.82 -10.82
C ALA A 56 4.43 8.72 -11.85
N PRO A 57 4.10 8.64 -13.16
CA PRO A 57 4.83 9.38 -14.20
C PRO A 57 4.68 10.92 -14.08
N HIS A 58 3.75 11.39 -13.26
CA HIS A 58 3.51 12.80 -12.97
C HIS A 58 4.45 13.41 -11.93
N LEU A 59 5.13 12.59 -11.13
CA LEU A 59 6.09 13.06 -10.13
C LEU A 59 7.50 13.20 -10.70
N PRO A 60 8.35 14.08 -10.16
CA PRO A 60 9.79 14.01 -10.33
C PRO A 60 10.36 12.67 -9.86
N GLU A 61 11.48 12.23 -10.44
CA GLU A 61 12.15 10.98 -10.05
C GLU A 61 12.55 10.98 -8.57
N ASP A 62 13.16 12.06 -8.09
CA ASP A 62 13.55 12.20 -6.68
C ASP A 62 12.36 12.03 -5.72
N ASP A 63 11.21 12.59 -6.08
CA ASP A 63 9.98 12.47 -5.27
C ASP A 63 9.42 11.04 -5.33
N ARG A 64 9.41 10.40 -6.51
CA ARG A 64 9.00 8.99 -6.63
C ARG A 64 9.84 8.10 -5.74
N THR A 65 11.16 8.26 -5.81
CA THR A 65 12.11 7.47 -5.02
C THR A 65 11.88 7.70 -3.53
N LEU A 66 11.85 8.96 -3.09
CA LEU A 66 11.63 9.31 -1.68
C LEU A 66 10.33 8.69 -1.13
N TRP A 67 9.21 8.88 -1.82
CA TRP A 67 7.93 8.41 -1.31
C TRP A 67 7.76 6.90 -1.44
N PHE A 68 8.37 6.27 -2.44
CA PHE A 68 8.39 4.82 -2.54
C PHE A 68 9.27 4.20 -1.44
N GLU A 69 10.41 4.80 -1.11
CA GLU A 69 11.25 4.43 0.03
C GLU A 69 10.50 4.52 1.36
N GLN A 70 9.79 5.62 1.59
CA GLN A 70 8.96 5.76 2.78
C GLN A 70 7.89 4.67 2.86
N LEU A 71 7.23 4.37 1.74
CA LEU A 71 6.22 3.32 1.68
C LEU A 71 6.80 1.94 2.03
N PHE A 72 7.88 1.51 1.38
CA PHE A 72 8.40 0.16 1.61
C PHE A 72 9.07 0.03 2.99
N ASN A 73 9.65 1.10 3.55
CA ASN A 73 10.22 1.05 4.91
C ASN A 73 9.16 1.01 6.00
N ALA A 74 7.98 1.60 5.78
CA ALA A 74 6.90 1.62 6.76
C ALA A 74 6.10 0.30 6.84
N ILE A 75 6.04 -0.48 5.75
CA ILE A 75 5.28 -1.74 5.70
C ILE A 75 5.75 -2.78 6.74
N PRO A 76 7.05 -3.11 6.87
CA PRO A 76 7.53 -4.03 7.89
C PRO A 76 7.19 -3.55 9.30
N VAL A 77 7.33 -2.24 9.56
CA VAL A 77 7.03 -1.63 10.87
C VAL A 77 5.55 -1.79 11.23
N ARG A 78 4.64 -1.51 10.29
CA ARG A 78 3.19 -1.75 10.47
C ARG A 78 2.89 -3.22 10.72
N ASP A 79 3.57 -4.13 10.01
CA ASP A 79 3.36 -5.57 10.14
C ASP A 79 4.02 -6.14 11.43
N GLY A 80 4.64 -5.30 12.26
CA GLY A 80 5.26 -5.66 13.53
C GLY A 80 6.69 -6.19 13.41
N ASP A 81 7.30 -6.09 12.24
CA ASP A 81 8.69 -6.47 11.97
C ASP A 81 9.64 -5.32 12.33
N VAL A 82 9.61 -4.93 13.60
CA VAL A 82 10.46 -3.89 14.18
C VAL A 82 11.16 -4.43 15.42
N ASP A 83 12.48 -4.29 15.46
CA ASP A 83 13.24 -4.62 16.67
C ASP A 83 13.14 -3.47 17.68
N LEU A 84 12.14 -3.56 18.57
CA LEU A 84 11.96 -2.60 19.66
C LEU A 84 13.18 -2.50 20.59
N SER A 85 14.04 -3.54 20.65
CA SER A 85 15.23 -3.51 21.50
C SER A 85 16.29 -2.52 21.00
N SER A 86 16.24 -2.18 19.72
CA SER A 86 17.08 -1.17 19.07
C SER A 86 16.60 0.27 19.32
N LEU A 87 15.36 0.47 19.80
CA LEU A 87 14.80 1.78 20.11
C LEU A 87 15.10 2.22 21.56
N PRO A 88 15.19 3.53 21.84
CA PRO A 88 15.21 4.08 23.20
C PRO A 88 13.99 3.61 24.01
N PRO A 89 14.12 3.32 25.33
CA PRO A 89 13.02 2.80 26.14
C PRO A 89 11.73 3.63 26.11
N ASP A 90 11.87 4.96 26.08
CA ASP A 90 10.74 5.90 26.05
C ASP A 90 10.02 5.95 24.69
N GLU A 91 10.58 5.31 23.67
CA GLU A 91 10.06 5.22 22.30
C GLU A 91 9.53 3.82 21.97
N ARG A 92 9.62 2.84 22.90
CA ARG A 92 9.17 1.45 22.73
C ARG A 92 7.67 1.27 22.97
N ASP A 93 6.86 2.11 22.35
CA ASP A 93 5.41 1.96 22.37
C ASP A 93 4.97 1.29 21.05
N PRO A 94 4.62 -0.01 21.07
CA PRO A 94 4.26 -0.74 19.86
C PRO A 94 3.03 -0.15 19.16
N ASP A 95 2.04 0.33 19.92
CA ASP A 95 0.81 0.90 19.37
C ASP A 95 1.10 2.25 18.69
N LEU A 96 1.98 3.07 19.30
CA LEU A 96 2.44 4.31 18.70
C LEU A 96 3.22 4.06 17.41
N ILE A 97 4.14 3.09 17.42
CA ILE A 97 4.97 2.74 16.27
C ILE A 97 4.10 2.24 15.11
N GLU A 98 3.16 1.32 15.37
CA GLU A 98 2.23 0.82 14.36
C GLU A 98 1.37 1.96 13.78
N ARG A 99 0.85 2.85 14.63
CA ARG A 99 0.07 4.00 14.19
C ARG A 99 0.88 4.94 13.30
N THR A 100 2.10 5.27 13.69
CA THR A 100 2.99 6.12 12.88
C THR A 100 3.36 5.46 11.56
N ALA A 101 3.56 4.14 11.53
CA ALA A 101 3.78 3.41 10.29
C ALA A 101 2.54 3.44 9.37
N CYS A 102 1.33 3.29 9.93
CA CYS A 102 0.09 3.46 9.16
C CYS A 102 -0.02 4.86 8.55
N GLU A 103 0.26 5.91 9.34
CA GLU A 103 0.24 7.31 8.88
C GLU A 103 1.25 7.54 7.75
N ALA A 104 2.47 7.01 7.88
CA ALA A 104 3.50 7.12 6.85
C ALA A 104 3.12 6.41 5.53
N ILE A 105 2.44 5.25 5.62
CA ILE A 105 1.93 4.54 4.43
C ILE A 105 0.85 5.37 3.73
N ASP A 106 -0.10 5.91 4.50
CA ASP A 106 -1.17 6.75 3.96
C ASP A 106 -0.62 8.01 3.27
N GLU A 107 0.36 8.68 3.90
CA GLU A 107 1.05 9.86 3.36
C GLU A 107 1.81 9.50 2.08
N ALA A 108 2.62 8.43 2.10
CA ALA A 108 3.37 8.01 0.93
C ALA A 108 2.47 7.69 -0.26
N ILE A 109 1.35 6.99 -0.05
CA ILE A 109 0.37 6.68 -1.09
C ILE A 109 -0.30 7.97 -1.61
N GLU A 110 -0.64 8.91 -0.73
CA GLU A 110 -1.19 10.20 -1.13
C GLU A 110 -0.23 10.97 -2.03
N HIS A 111 1.05 11.04 -1.67
CA HIS A 111 2.07 11.70 -2.48
C HIS A 111 2.30 10.98 -3.81
N LEU A 112 2.50 9.66 -3.82
CA LEU A 112 2.71 8.85 -5.02
C LEU A 112 1.55 8.93 -6.02
N THR A 113 0.34 9.18 -5.54
CA THR A 113 -0.85 9.34 -6.39
C THR A 113 -1.12 10.76 -6.84
N GLY A 114 -0.31 11.74 -6.40
CA GLY A 114 -0.48 13.15 -6.71
C GLY A 114 -1.60 13.83 -5.92
N GLY A 115 -1.96 13.27 -4.77
CA GLY A 115 -2.97 13.81 -3.86
C GLY A 115 -2.50 14.97 -2.99
N ALA A 116 -1.19 15.10 -2.76
CA ALA A 116 -0.62 16.17 -1.96
C ALA A 116 -0.84 17.54 -2.63
N ARG A 117 -1.65 18.38 -1.98
CA ARG A 117 -1.94 19.79 -2.35
C ARG A 117 -1.43 20.74 -1.30
#